data_AF-A0AAE3ABQ9-F1
#
_entry.id   AF-A0AAE3ABQ9-F1
#
_cell.length_a   1.000
_cell.length_b   1.000
_cell.length_c   1.000
_cell.angle_alpha   90.00
_cell.angle_beta   90.00
_cell.angle_gamma   90.00
#
_symmetry.space_group_name_H-M   'P 1'
#
loop_
_entity.id
_entity.type
_entity.pdbx_description
1 polymer ?
#
loop_
_entity_poly.entity_id
_entity_poly.type
_entity_poly.pdbx_seq_one_letter_code
_entity_poly.pdbx_strand_id
1 'polypeptide(L)'
;MSHFVTLVNFYMPKLEENCEENMRYAEQIAEVKEKLTQDPESFALRFLLKRLQSKASTLERSAECEIDELMAPFCEGTDDPAYLEFEDRTDDLRRDYETDKINCVRFPDGTVVPEYNRLVCKKYLIKDGKVFQKKAGHLGHEKRTKKAKKMRAFMGYPVKKLYPSLKQYAEDYCGYTYDSKTNTYGYYCNPNAFWDWYSIGGRWPFQFLVRDTAERINGERTWGNEDAVCEAPEGYIWVCGARKRDIAWELMKEWELQHAKKRFELLAETFRSGKAPEGSFWKITEDGIISFVTQIYFKNESEEAYLRRNGLAPDQRMVPDAYSFLQDGDWHSKGEMGWWGISSNDKKPDAWRQMLADYIDSIPDDHFIVGIDCHI
;
A
#
# COMPACT_ATOMS: atom_id res chain seq x y z
N MET A 1 5.80 2.07 2.98
CA MET A 1 4.44 1.52 2.84
C MET A 1 4.09 1.67 1.39
N SER A 2 4.05 0.54 0.70
CA SER A 2 3.77 0.46 -0.74
C SER A 2 2.26 0.42 -0.86
N HIS A 3 1.67 1.29 -1.67
CA HIS A 3 0.23 1.34 -1.85
C HIS A 3 -0.09 1.41 -3.33
N PHE A 4 -1.21 0.83 -3.73
CA PHE A 4 -1.70 0.90 -5.10
C PHE A 4 -3.23 0.77 -5.16
N VAL A 5 -3.82 1.21 -6.27
CA VAL A 5 -5.27 1.14 -6.47
C VAL A 5 -5.65 -0.16 -7.18
N THR A 6 -6.60 -0.89 -6.59
CA THR A 6 -7.33 -1.98 -7.25
C THR A 6 -8.76 -1.55 -7.52
N LEU A 7 -9.26 -1.76 -8.75
CA LEU A 7 -10.69 -1.62 -9.04
C LEU A 7 -11.42 -2.92 -8.75
N VAL A 8 -12.50 -2.83 -8.00
CA VAL A 8 -13.46 -3.93 -7.82
C VAL A 8 -14.81 -3.49 -8.37
N ASN A 9 -15.60 -4.46 -8.85
CA ASN A 9 -16.97 -4.20 -9.26
C ASN A 9 -17.93 -5.24 -8.69
N PHE A 10 -19.15 -4.80 -8.41
CA PHE A 10 -20.22 -5.67 -7.90
C PHE A 10 -21.59 -5.08 -8.21
N TYR A 11 -22.58 -5.95 -8.35
CA TYR A 11 -23.97 -5.54 -8.37
C TYR A 11 -24.44 -5.26 -6.95
N MET A 12 -25.12 -4.13 -6.74
CA MET A 12 -25.84 -3.87 -5.52
C MET A 12 -27.22 -3.32 -5.86
N PRO A 13 -28.31 -3.95 -5.40
CA PRO A 13 -29.65 -3.41 -5.63
C PRO A 13 -29.81 -2.09 -4.87
N LYS A 14 -30.88 -1.36 -5.16
CA LYS A 14 -31.25 -0.22 -4.33
C LYS A 14 -31.58 -0.71 -2.92
N LEU A 15 -30.91 -0.15 -1.93
CA LEU A 15 -31.08 -0.53 -0.53
C LEU A 15 -32.13 0.35 0.15
N GLU A 16 -32.87 -0.23 1.08
CA GLU A 16 -33.66 0.54 2.04
C GLU A 16 -32.73 1.06 3.13
N GLU A 17 -32.84 2.34 3.48
CA GLU A 17 -31.98 2.93 4.50
C GLU A 17 -32.32 2.42 5.90
N ASN A 18 -31.33 1.86 6.59
CA ASN A 18 -31.40 1.53 7.99
C ASN A 18 -31.18 2.79 8.84
N CYS A 19 -32.25 3.57 9.01
CA CYS A 19 -32.21 4.84 9.74
C CYS A 19 -31.73 4.70 11.19
N GLU A 20 -32.05 3.59 11.87
CA GLU A 20 -31.63 3.35 13.26
C GLU A 20 -30.11 3.18 13.35
N GLU A 21 -29.54 2.33 12.49
CA GLU A 21 -28.10 2.11 12.46
C GLU A 21 -27.35 3.37 11.98
N ASN A 22 -27.87 4.07 10.97
CA ASN A 22 -27.31 5.35 10.51
C ASN A 22 -27.27 6.39 11.66
N MET A 23 -28.33 6.47 12.46
CA MET A 23 -28.38 7.35 13.63
C MET A 23 -27.33 6.96 14.67
N ARG A 24 -27.13 5.65 14.92
CA ARG A 24 -26.09 5.16 15.83
C ARG A 24 -24.67 5.50 15.35
N TYR A 25 -24.39 5.43 14.05
CA TYR A 25 -23.12 5.90 13.50
C TYR A 25 -22.98 7.41 13.61
N ALA A 26 -24.03 8.18 13.35
CA ALA A 26 -24.03 9.63 13.48
C ALA A 26 -23.74 10.08 14.93
N GLU A 27 -24.33 9.42 15.93
CA GLU A 27 -24.07 9.66 17.35
C GLU A 27 -22.61 9.39 17.72
N GLN A 28 -22.06 8.24 17.31
CA GLN A 28 -20.65 7.90 17.54
C GLN A 28 -19.70 8.88 16.85
N ILE A 29 -20.01 9.30 15.62
CA ILE A 29 -19.24 10.32 14.91
C ILE A 29 -19.24 11.64 15.68
N ALA A 30 -20.40 12.06 16.20
CA ALA A 30 -20.51 13.28 17.00
C ALA A 30 -19.68 13.19 18.30
N GLU A 31 -19.75 12.07 19.01
CA GLU A 31 -18.97 11.82 20.22
C GLU A 31 -17.46 11.87 19.96
N VAL A 32 -17.00 11.22 18.89
CA VAL A 32 -15.57 11.22 18.52
C VAL A 32 -15.12 12.62 18.10
N LYS A 33 -15.96 13.38 17.38
CA LYS A 33 -15.69 14.78 17.06
C LYS A 33 -15.57 15.65 18.32
N GLU A 34 -16.45 15.47 19.30
CA GLU A 34 -16.37 16.18 20.57
C GLU A 34 -15.05 15.86 21.30
N LYS A 35 -14.68 14.58 21.39
CA LYS A 35 -13.40 14.17 21.97
C LYS A 35 -12.20 14.76 21.22
N LEU A 36 -12.25 14.85 19.90
CA LEU A 36 -11.22 15.50 19.09
C LEU A 36 -11.11 17.00 19.35
N THR A 37 -12.18 17.68 19.78
CA THR A 37 -12.06 19.08 20.23
C THR A 37 -11.25 19.22 21.52
N GLN A 38 -11.24 18.18 22.36
CA GLN A 38 -10.49 18.13 23.62
C GLN A 38 -9.06 17.62 23.42
N ASP A 39 -8.83 16.72 22.45
CA ASP A 39 -7.51 16.19 22.08
C ASP A 39 -7.31 16.15 20.55
N PRO A 40 -7.01 17.30 19.91
CA PRO A 40 -6.93 17.42 18.45
C PRO A 40 -5.79 16.61 17.80
N GLU A 41 -4.76 16.28 18.58
CA GLU A 41 -3.58 15.54 18.12
C GLU A 41 -3.74 14.02 18.26
N SER A 42 -4.91 13.57 18.75
CA SER A 42 -5.18 12.15 18.95
C SER A 42 -5.30 11.39 17.63
N PHE A 43 -4.22 10.71 17.26
CA PHE A 43 -4.21 9.83 16.08
C PHE A 43 -5.29 8.74 16.15
N ALA A 44 -5.50 8.17 17.34
CA ALA A 44 -6.50 7.11 17.54
C ALA A 44 -7.93 7.62 17.29
N LEU A 45 -8.26 8.83 17.76
CA LEU A 45 -9.60 9.40 17.52
C LEU A 45 -9.79 9.79 16.06
N ARG A 46 -8.77 10.35 15.39
CA ARG A 46 -8.84 10.65 13.94
C ARG A 46 -9.03 9.38 13.12
N PHE A 47 -8.31 8.31 13.44
CA PHE A 47 -8.46 7.01 12.80
C PHE A 47 -9.87 6.44 13.02
N LEU A 48 -10.38 6.47 14.25
CA LEU A 48 -11.73 6.01 14.57
C LEU A 48 -12.80 6.83 13.82
N LEU A 49 -12.65 8.16 13.78
CA LEU A 49 -13.59 9.03 13.08
C LEU A 49 -13.70 8.65 11.60
N LYS A 50 -12.56 8.43 10.93
CA LYS A 50 -12.50 8.03 9.51
C LYS A 50 -13.24 6.72 9.26
N ARG A 51 -13.00 5.72 10.10
CA ARG A 51 -13.66 4.41 10.00
C ARG A 51 -15.17 4.47 10.26
N LEU A 52 -15.62 5.37 11.13
CA LEU A 52 -17.04 5.58 11.36
C LEU A 52 -17.70 6.32 10.19
N GLN A 53 -17.02 7.31 9.64
CA GLN A 53 -17.52 8.10 8.52
C GLN A 53 -17.68 7.28 7.23
N SER A 54 -16.79 6.33 6.98
CA SER A 54 -16.89 5.39 5.84
C SER A 54 -17.97 4.32 5.99
N LYS A 55 -18.69 4.32 7.11
CA LYS A 55 -19.78 3.39 7.43
C LYS A 55 -21.08 4.12 7.75
N ALA A 56 -21.17 5.41 7.42
CA ALA A 56 -22.24 6.28 7.88
C ALA A 56 -23.60 5.98 7.21
N SER A 57 -23.60 5.37 6.02
CA SER A 57 -24.81 4.97 5.29
C SER A 57 -24.95 3.46 5.15
N THR A 58 -26.17 3.00 4.90
CA THR A 58 -26.45 1.58 4.64
C THR A 58 -25.65 1.09 3.43
N LEU A 59 -25.60 1.90 2.38
CA LEU A 59 -24.82 1.60 1.17
C LEU A 59 -23.35 1.36 1.46
N GLU A 60 -22.69 2.23 2.23
CA GLU A 60 -21.25 2.06 2.48
C GLU A 60 -20.96 0.80 3.30
N ARG A 61 -21.81 0.50 4.29
CA ARG A 61 -21.68 -0.74 5.09
C ARG A 61 -21.91 -2.00 4.25
N SER A 62 -22.94 -1.99 3.40
CA SER A 62 -23.20 -3.11 2.49
C SER A 62 -22.09 -3.27 1.46
N ALA A 63 -21.58 -2.17 0.88
CA ALA A 63 -20.48 -2.19 -0.07
C ALA A 63 -19.21 -2.76 0.55
N GLU A 64 -18.89 -2.40 1.79
CA GLU A 64 -17.77 -2.98 2.52
C GLU A 64 -17.90 -4.49 2.66
N CYS A 65 -19.07 -5.02 3.03
CA CYS A 65 -19.28 -6.48 3.11
C CYS A 65 -19.04 -7.19 1.77
N GLU A 66 -19.58 -6.66 0.66
CA GLU A 66 -19.35 -7.24 -0.67
C GLU A 66 -17.86 -7.18 -1.07
N ILE A 67 -17.19 -6.07 -0.77
CA ILE A 67 -15.77 -5.89 -1.07
C ILE A 67 -14.92 -6.86 -0.21
N ASP A 68 -15.26 -7.04 1.06
CA ASP A 68 -14.58 -7.99 1.96
C ASP A 68 -14.63 -9.42 1.39
N GLU A 69 -15.78 -9.86 0.89
CA GLU A 69 -15.93 -11.18 0.26
C GLU A 69 -15.12 -11.30 -1.03
N LEU A 70 -15.15 -10.27 -1.90
CA LEU A 70 -14.40 -10.26 -3.16
C LEU A 70 -12.88 -10.24 -2.95
N MET A 71 -12.41 -9.56 -1.91
CA MET A 71 -10.98 -9.37 -1.65
C MET A 71 -10.38 -10.51 -0.82
N ALA A 72 -11.17 -11.22 -0.02
CA ALA A 72 -10.72 -12.25 0.91
C ALA A 72 -9.76 -13.30 0.31
N PRO A 73 -9.95 -13.82 -0.92
CA PRO A 73 -9.03 -14.79 -1.51
C PRO A 73 -7.61 -14.28 -1.73
N PHE A 74 -7.39 -12.96 -1.70
CA PHE A 74 -6.11 -12.32 -2.03
C PHE A 74 -5.41 -11.71 -0.80
N CYS A 75 -5.92 -11.97 0.40
CA CYS A 75 -5.34 -11.54 1.67
C CYS A 75 -4.07 -12.35 2.00
N GLU A 76 -2.94 -11.69 2.20
CA GLU A 76 -1.69 -12.31 2.66
C GLU A 76 -1.84 -12.90 4.07
N GLY A 77 -2.52 -12.17 4.95
CA GLY A 77 -2.73 -12.53 6.35
C GLY A 77 -3.96 -13.40 6.60
N THR A 78 -4.44 -14.15 5.61
CA THR A 78 -5.60 -15.03 5.79
C THR A 78 -5.25 -16.25 6.65
N ASP A 79 -6.15 -16.60 7.56
CA ASP A 79 -6.09 -17.84 8.34
C ASP A 79 -7.01 -18.93 7.77
N ASP A 80 -7.71 -18.66 6.66
CA ASP A 80 -8.61 -19.63 6.03
C ASP A 80 -7.80 -20.72 5.30
N PRO A 81 -7.86 -21.99 5.74
CA PRO A 81 -7.13 -23.08 5.10
C PRO A 81 -7.49 -23.31 3.63
N ALA A 82 -8.63 -22.80 3.15
CA ALA A 82 -9.02 -22.90 1.74
C ALA A 82 -8.12 -22.08 0.80
N TYR A 83 -7.45 -21.06 1.31
CA TYR A 83 -6.54 -20.20 0.54
C TYR A 83 -5.06 -20.42 0.86
N LEU A 84 -4.76 -21.33 1.78
CA LEU A 84 -3.39 -21.55 2.26
C LEU A 84 -2.76 -22.79 1.64
N GLU A 85 -1.54 -22.60 1.12
CA GLU A 85 -0.67 -23.68 0.67
C GLU A 85 0.56 -23.78 1.58
N PHE A 86 1.03 -25.00 1.81
CA PHE A 86 2.24 -25.22 2.58
C PHE A 86 3.47 -25.13 1.68
N GLU A 87 4.33 -24.15 1.93
CA GLU A 87 5.60 -23.98 1.22
C GLU A 87 6.71 -24.73 1.97
N ASP A 88 7.18 -25.85 1.41
CA ASP A 88 8.29 -26.62 1.96
C ASP A 88 9.62 -25.87 1.80
N ARG A 89 10.26 -25.54 2.93
CA ARG A 89 11.57 -24.87 3.02
C ARG A 89 12.63 -25.74 3.67
N THR A 90 12.44 -27.05 3.72
CA THR A 90 13.32 -27.98 4.46
C THR A 90 14.75 -27.96 3.94
N ASP A 91 14.96 -27.94 2.63
CA ASP A 91 16.30 -27.97 2.05
C ASP A 91 17.02 -26.63 2.21
N ASP A 92 16.29 -25.51 2.09
CA ASP A 92 16.80 -24.17 2.43
C ASP A 92 17.20 -24.11 3.91
N LEU A 93 16.31 -24.52 4.80
CA LEU A 93 16.54 -24.58 6.24
C LEU A 93 17.80 -25.38 6.59
N ARG A 94 17.99 -26.56 5.98
CA ARG A 94 19.18 -27.41 6.21
C ARG A 94 20.46 -26.74 5.75
N ARG A 95 20.44 -26.12 4.57
CA ARG A 95 21.59 -25.39 4.02
C ARG A 95 21.93 -24.23 4.93
N ASP A 96 20.96 -23.39 5.24
CA ASP A 96 21.15 -22.17 6.01
C ASP A 96 21.60 -22.50 7.44
N TYR A 97 21.06 -23.54 8.08
CA TYR A 97 21.55 -24.04 9.37
C TYR A 97 23.05 -24.39 9.39
N GLU A 98 23.55 -24.95 8.29
CA GLU A 98 24.95 -25.33 8.16
C GLU A 98 25.88 -24.17 7.79
N THR A 99 25.39 -23.22 6.98
CA THR A 99 26.22 -22.16 6.40
C THR A 99 26.11 -20.82 7.09
N ASP A 100 24.96 -20.50 7.68
CA ASP A 100 24.65 -19.16 8.15
C ASP A 100 25.42 -18.78 9.41
N LYS A 101 25.60 -17.47 9.50
CA LYS A 101 26.43 -16.82 10.50
C LYS A 101 25.76 -15.55 10.97
N ILE A 102 25.66 -15.39 12.28
CA ILE A 102 24.97 -14.25 12.90
C ILE A 102 25.93 -13.52 13.82
N ASN A 103 25.93 -12.19 13.78
CA ASN A 103 26.69 -11.41 14.74
C ASN A 103 26.06 -11.54 16.13
N CYS A 104 26.88 -11.89 17.11
CA CYS A 104 26.43 -12.16 18.47
C CYS A 104 27.20 -11.34 19.51
N VAL A 105 26.57 -11.16 20.66
CA VAL A 105 27.21 -10.62 21.85
C VAL A 105 27.27 -11.72 22.91
N ARG A 106 28.47 -11.95 23.43
CA ARG A 106 28.68 -12.75 24.64
C ARG A 106 28.71 -11.86 25.86
N PHE A 107 27.82 -12.14 26.81
CA PHE A 107 27.76 -11.50 28.10
C PHE A 107 28.79 -12.09 29.09
N PRO A 108 29.12 -11.37 30.19
CA PRO A 108 30.12 -11.82 31.15
C PRO A 108 29.79 -13.13 31.88
N ASP A 109 28.50 -13.46 31.98
CA ASP A 109 27.98 -14.73 32.52
C ASP A 109 28.19 -15.92 31.56
N GLY A 110 28.66 -15.66 30.35
CA GLY A 110 28.90 -16.66 29.32
C GLY A 110 27.81 -16.76 28.26
N THR A 111 26.64 -16.16 28.50
CA THR A 111 25.47 -16.22 27.60
C THR A 111 25.80 -15.56 26.26
N VAL A 112 25.53 -16.26 25.15
CA VAL A 112 25.71 -15.73 23.79
C VAL A 112 24.32 -15.51 23.19
N VAL A 113 24.06 -14.29 22.71
CA VAL A 113 22.82 -13.97 22.02
C VAL A 113 23.09 -13.20 20.72
N PRO A 114 22.21 -13.30 19.72
CA PRO A 114 22.28 -12.49 18.52
C PRO A 114 22.23 -10.98 18.80
N GLU A 115 22.78 -10.16 17.91
CA GLU A 115 22.78 -8.71 18.07
C GLU A 115 21.39 -8.07 18.03
N TYR A 116 20.43 -8.71 17.34
CA TYR A 116 19.02 -8.31 17.30
C TYR A 116 18.23 -8.71 18.56
N ASN A 117 18.78 -9.56 19.44
CA ASN A 117 18.11 -9.96 20.67
C ASN A 117 17.81 -8.71 21.52
N ARG A 118 16.60 -8.67 22.11
CA ARG A 118 16.10 -7.55 22.92
C ARG A 118 17.07 -7.08 24.01
N LEU A 119 17.86 -7.99 24.61
CA LEU A 119 18.87 -7.66 25.63
C LEU A 119 20.02 -6.82 25.07
N VAL A 120 20.35 -7.01 23.80
CA VAL A 120 21.40 -6.29 23.08
C VAL A 120 20.80 -5.08 22.37
N CYS A 121 19.90 -5.28 21.41
CA CYS A 121 19.47 -4.24 20.47
C CYS A 121 18.84 -3.01 21.16
N LYS A 122 18.25 -3.15 22.35
CA LYS A 122 17.70 -2.02 23.13
C LYS A 122 18.78 -1.10 23.72
N LYS A 123 19.95 -1.63 24.08
CA LYS A 123 20.96 -0.89 24.88
C LYS A 123 22.34 -0.84 24.24
N TYR A 124 22.67 -1.82 23.43
CA TYR A 124 23.99 -2.06 22.88
C TYR A 124 23.93 -2.19 21.36
N LEU A 125 25.09 -2.02 20.72
CA LEU A 125 25.30 -2.26 19.30
C LEU A 125 26.74 -2.76 19.08
N ILE A 126 26.97 -3.47 17.99
CA ILE A 126 28.31 -3.88 17.56
C ILE A 126 28.81 -2.87 16.53
N LYS A 127 30.01 -2.32 16.77
CA LYS A 127 30.72 -1.41 15.86
C LYS A 127 32.20 -1.74 15.87
N ASP A 128 32.79 -1.93 14.69
CA ASP A 128 34.20 -2.31 14.53
C ASP A 128 34.59 -3.54 15.38
N GLY A 129 33.72 -4.56 15.41
CA GLY A 129 33.92 -5.79 16.18
C GLY A 129 33.92 -5.60 17.71
N LYS A 130 33.37 -4.48 18.21
CA LYS A 130 33.31 -4.16 19.65
C LYS A 130 31.89 -3.78 20.04
N VAL A 131 31.53 -4.08 21.29
CA VAL A 131 30.22 -3.71 21.86
C VAL A 131 30.29 -2.29 22.41
N PHE A 132 29.30 -1.47 22.02
CA PHE A 132 29.09 -0.11 22.51
C PHE A 132 27.70 0.01 23.13
N GLN A 133 27.53 0.92 24.09
CA GLN A 133 26.20 1.30 24.57
C GLN A 133 25.66 2.44 23.70
N LYS A 134 24.44 2.29 23.18
CA LYS A 134 23.78 3.24 22.26
C LYS A 134 23.63 4.64 22.87
N LYS A 135 23.15 4.70 24.12
CA LYS A 135 22.93 5.95 24.86
C LYS A 135 23.64 5.89 26.22
N ALA A 136 24.72 6.65 26.37
CA ALA A 136 25.50 6.70 27.61
C ALA A 136 25.75 8.16 28.06
N GLY A 137 25.62 8.39 29.36
CA GLY A 137 25.74 9.74 29.95
C GLY A 137 24.53 10.62 29.66
N HIS A 138 24.60 11.88 30.10
CA HIS A 138 23.48 12.83 30.00
C HIS A 138 23.11 13.18 28.56
N LEU A 139 24.12 13.33 27.69
CA LEU A 139 23.94 13.65 26.27
C LEU A 139 23.60 12.43 25.39
N GLY A 140 23.55 11.22 25.96
CA GLY A 140 23.09 10.03 25.24
C GLY A 140 23.97 9.57 24.08
N HIS A 141 25.26 9.90 24.08
CA HIS A 141 26.17 9.46 23.02
C HIS A 141 26.52 7.97 23.10
N GLU A 142 26.89 7.42 21.94
CA GLU A 142 27.48 6.10 21.86
C GLU A 142 28.79 6.05 22.64
N LYS A 143 28.91 5.11 23.57
CA LYS A 143 30.13 4.99 24.37
C LYS A 143 30.46 3.55 24.69
N ARG A 144 31.75 3.24 24.61
CA ARG A 144 32.30 1.97 25.09
C ARG A 144 32.46 2.00 26.61
N THR A 145 31.35 1.81 27.32
CA THR A 145 31.30 1.86 28.79
C THR A 145 32.03 0.68 29.44
N LYS A 146 32.31 0.77 30.75
CA LYS A 146 32.94 -0.33 31.52
C LYS A 146 32.16 -1.65 31.37
N LYS A 147 30.82 -1.59 31.32
CA LYS A 147 29.96 -2.78 31.09
C LYS A 147 30.14 -3.33 29.67
N ALA A 148 30.09 -2.47 28.65
CA ALA A 148 30.26 -2.88 27.26
C ALA A 148 31.66 -3.49 26.98
N LYS A 149 32.72 -3.01 27.66
CA LYS A 149 34.07 -3.59 27.58
C LYS A 149 34.17 -5.03 28.11
N LYS A 150 33.26 -5.45 29.00
CA LYS A 150 33.21 -6.82 29.54
C LYS A 150 32.46 -7.78 28.60
N MET A 151 31.74 -7.25 27.61
CA MET A 151 31.04 -8.04 26.60
C MET A 151 31.97 -8.26 25.41
N ARG A 152 31.82 -9.40 24.74
CA ARG A 152 32.58 -9.74 23.54
C ARG A 152 31.66 -9.81 22.34
N ALA A 153 32.01 -9.13 21.25
CA ALA A 153 31.33 -9.31 19.98
C ALA A 153 31.92 -10.51 19.26
N PHE A 154 31.05 -11.34 18.68
CA PHE A 154 31.40 -12.39 17.73
C PHE A 154 30.83 -12.01 16.38
N MET A 155 31.71 -11.71 15.42
CA MET A 155 31.30 -11.47 14.04
C MET A 155 31.12 -12.81 13.33
N GLY A 156 29.97 -13.00 12.69
CA GLY A 156 29.66 -14.22 11.95
C GLY A 156 29.73 -15.51 12.78
N TYR A 157 29.08 -15.53 13.94
CA TYR A 157 29.01 -16.72 14.79
C TYR A 157 28.11 -17.78 14.14
N PRO A 158 28.57 -19.05 13.98
CA PRO A 158 27.79 -20.07 13.27
C PRO A 158 26.43 -20.34 13.91
N VAL A 159 25.38 -20.38 13.09
CA VAL A 159 23.99 -20.62 13.52
C VAL A 159 23.85 -21.92 14.33
N LYS A 160 24.40 -23.03 13.84
CA LYS A 160 24.39 -24.32 14.56
C LYS A 160 25.04 -24.34 15.94
N LYS A 161 25.81 -23.31 16.30
CA LYS A 161 26.33 -23.14 17.67
C LYS A 161 25.37 -22.37 18.58
N LEU A 162 24.48 -21.55 18.01
CA LEU A 162 23.44 -20.82 18.74
C LEU A 162 22.21 -21.69 18.96
N TYR A 163 21.85 -22.47 17.95
CA TYR A 163 20.70 -23.35 17.96
C TYR A 163 21.21 -24.81 17.91
N PRO A 164 21.20 -25.55 19.03
CA PRO A 164 21.71 -26.92 19.11
C PRO A 164 21.07 -27.95 18.18
N SER A 165 19.91 -27.65 17.60
CA SER A 165 19.21 -28.55 16.68
C SER A 165 18.57 -27.79 15.53
N LEU A 166 18.40 -28.48 14.40
CA LEU A 166 17.68 -27.97 13.23
C LEU A 166 16.25 -27.54 13.59
N LYS A 167 15.56 -28.32 14.44
CA LYS A 167 14.23 -28.00 14.96
C LYS A 167 14.20 -26.65 15.64
N GLN A 168 15.14 -26.41 16.56
CA GLN A 168 15.17 -25.15 17.29
C GLN A 168 15.47 -23.96 16.38
N TYR A 169 16.34 -24.14 15.39
CA TYR A 169 16.60 -23.12 14.38
C TYR A 169 15.35 -22.84 13.54
N ALA A 170 14.64 -23.88 13.10
CA ALA A 170 13.43 -23.77 12.31
C ALA A 170 12.31 -23.02 13.05
N GLU A 171 11.99 -23.45 14.27
CA GLU A 171 10.83 -22.96 15.02
C GLU A 171 11.14 -21.63 15.73
N ASP A 172 12.28 -21.51 16.44
CA ASP A 172 12.56 -20.33 17.27
C ASP A 172 13.12 -19.15 16.46
N TYR A 173 13.78 -19.41 15.32
CA TYR A 173 14.47 -18.38 14.54
C TYR A 173 13.85 -18.13 13.17
N CYS A 174 13.62 -19.19 12.38
CA CYS A 174 13.03 -19.05 11.05
C CYS A 174 11.50 -18.86 11.10
N GLY A 175 10.85 -19.23 12.21
CA GLY A 175 9.39 -19.18 12.35
C GLY A 175 8.66 -20.26 11.53
N TYR A 176 9.36 -21.33 11.16
CA TYR A 176 8.79 -22.43 10.39
C TYR A 176 7.99 -23.38 11.26
N THR A 177 6.92 -23.91 10.69
CA THR A 177 6.09 -24.97 11.26
C THR A 177 6.46 -26.31 10.65
N TYR A 178 6.40 -27.36 11.46
CA TYR A 178 6.61 -28.73 11.00
C TYR A 178 5.31 -29.37 10.51
N ASP A 179 5.26 -29.79 9.25
CA ASP A 179 4.16 -30.62 8.74
C ASP A 179 4.46 -32.11 8.94
N SER A 180 3.67 -32.73 9.81
CA SER A 180 3.76 -34.16 10.12
C SER A 180 3.35 -35.08 8.96
N LYS A 181 2.56 -34.59 7.98
CA LYS A 181 2.09 -35.43 6.87
C LYS A 181 3.20 -35.68 5.86
N THR A 182 3.98 -34.65 5.55
CA THR A 182 5.07 -34.65 4.59
C THR A 182 6.45 -34.80 5.26
N ASN A 183 6.53 -34.64 6.58
CA ASN A 183 7.75 -34.62 7.38
C ASN A 183 8.71 -33.46 7.01
N THR A 184 8.16 -32.29 6.70
CA THR A 184 8.90 -31.12 6.20
C THR A 184 8.74 -29.89 7.12
N TYR A 185 9.67 -28.94 7.06
CA TYR A 185 9.55 -27.62 7.70
C TYR A 185 9.26 -26.56 6.65
N GLY A 186 8.37 -25.63 6.99
CA GLY A 186 7.92 -24.59 6.06
C GLY A 186 6.97 -23.62 6.73
N TYR A 187 6.17 -22.93 5.93
CA TYR A 187 5.09 -22.09 6.42
C TYR A 187 3.89 -22.19 5.48
N TYR A 188 2.71 -21.82 6.00
CA TYR A 188 1.53 -21.64 5.17
C TYR A 188 1.53 -20.21 4.63
N CYS A 189 1.30 -20.06 3.33
CA CYS A 189 1.13 -18.77 2.69
C CYS A 189 -0.05 -18.84 1.73
N ASN A 190 -0.64 -17.69 1.44
CA ASN A 190 -1.61 -17.57 0.36
C ASN A 190 -0.84 -17.31 -0.94
N PRO A 191 -0.81 -18.27 -1.90
CA PRO A 191 -0.09 -18.08 -3.17
C PRO A 191 -0.72 -17.00 -4.06
N ASN A 192 -1.97 -16.63 -3.78
CA ASN A 192 -2.71 -15.57 -4.47
C ASN A 192 -2.71 -14.25 -3.67
N ALA A 193 -1.82 -14.09 -2.68
CA ALA A 193 -1.75 -12.87 -1.90
C ALA A 193 -1.32 -11.65 -2.74
N PHE A 194 -2.10 -10.58 -2.69
CA PHE A 194 -1.77 -9.28 -3.29
C PHE A 194 -1.79 -8.12 -2.29
N TRP A 195 -2.33 -8.34 -1.08
CA TRP A 195 -2.45 -7.30 -0.06
C TRP A 195 -2.38 -7.86 1.35
N ASP A 196 -1.83 -7.10 2.31
CA ASP A 196 -1.85 -7.41 3.75
C ASP A 196 -2.88 -6.56 4.51
N TRP A 197 -3.32 -5.44 3.91
CA TRP A 197 -4.39 -4.57 4.37
C TRP A 197 -4.94 -3.70 3.21
N TYR A 198 -6.20 -3.26 3.28
CA TYR A 198 -6.75 -2.25 2.38
C TYR A 198 -7.71 -1.26 3.07
N SER A 199 -7.98 -0.15 2.37
CA SER A 199 -9.04 0.81 2.67
C SER A 199 -9.84 1.12 1.40
N ILE A 200 -11.17 1.25 1.50
CA ILE A 200 -12.01 1.72 0.39
C ILE A 200 -11.72 3.20 0.16
N GLY A 201 -11.30 3.60 -1.05
CA GLY A 201 -10.86 4.97 -1.35
C GLY A 201 -9.47 5.32 -0.80
N GLY A 202 -9.30 5.35 0.52
CA GLY A 202 -8.01 5.55 1.20
C GLY A 202 -7.18 6.75 0.68
N ARG A 203 -6.00 6.48 0.14
CA ARG A 203 -5.12 7.46 -0.53
C ARG A 203 -5.67 8.04 -1.82
N TRP A 204 -6.59 7.31 -2.47
CA TRP A 204 -7.16 7.64 -3.76
C TRP A 204 -8.69 7.81 -3.72
N PRO A 205 -9.21 8.75 -2.92
CA PRO A 205 -10.64 8.88 -2.69
C PRO A 205 -11.40 9.60 -3.84
N PHE A 206 -10.70 9.93 -4.92
CA PHE A 206 -11.19 10.72 -6.06
C PHE A 206 -10.94 9.94 -7.37
N GLN A 207 -11.63 8.82 -7.54
CA GLN A 207 -11.50 7.96 -8.73
C GLN A 207 -12.48 8.34 -9.84
N PHE A 208 -13.71 8.66 -9.46
CA PHE A 208 -14.81 8.84 -10.40
C PHE A 208 -15.50 10.17 -10.16
N LEU A 209 -15.89 10.83 -11.25
CA LEU A 209 -16.70 12.05 -11.22
C LEU A 209 -18.16 11.67 -11.46
N VAL A 210 -19.04 12.06 -10.55
CA VAL A 210 -20.49 11.81 -10.65
C VAL A 210 -21.26 13.07 -10.32
N ARG A 211 -22.55 13.12 -10.69
CA ARG A 211 -23.43 14.19 -10.20
C ARG A 211 -23.49 14.15 -8.68
N ASP A 212 -23.56 15.31 -8.03
CA ASP A 212 -23.67 15.44 -6.57
C ASP A 212 -24.91 14.75 -5.96
N THR A 213 -25.91 14.49 -6.79
CA THR A 213 -27.16 13.77 -6.50
C THR A 213 -27.07 12.25 -6.70
N ALA A 214 -25.97 11.73 -7.27
CA ALA A 214 -25.81 10.31 -7.52
C ALA A 214 -25.59 9.52 -6.22
N GLU A 215 -26.11 8.29 -6.20
CA GLU A 215 -25.76 7.26 -5.22
C GLU A 215 -24.28 6.90 -5.39
N ARG A 216 -23.51 6.93 -4.29
CA ARG A 216 -22.04 6.89 -4.34
C ARG A 216 -21.44 6.30 -3.07
N ILE A 217 -20.22 5.80 -3.21
CA ILE A 217 -19.36 5.35 -2.11
C ILE A 217 -18.23 6.38 -1.97
N ASN A 218 -18.12 7.00 -0.80
CA ASN A 218 -17.08 7.99 -0.53
C ASN A 218 -15.82 7.32 0.04
N GLY A 219 -16.01 6.26 0.82
CA GLY A 219 -14.94 5.48 1.42
C GLY A 219 -14.19 6.23 2.52
N GLU A 220 -13.06 5.65 2.91
CA GLU A 220 -12.16 6.18 3.94
C GLU A 220 -11.22 7.25 3.39
N ARG A 221 -10.78 8.15 4.28
CA ARG A 221 -9.67 9.08 4.04
C ARG A 221 -8.43 8.59 4.80
N THR A 222 -7.24 8.84 4.27
CA THR A 222 -5.99 8.58 4.99
C THR A 222 -5.56 9.81 5.81
N TRP A 223 -4.47 9.72 6.56
CA TRP A 223 -3.91 10.84 7.33
C TRP A 223 -3.40 11.98 6.45
N GLY A 224 -2.85 11.67 5.26
CA GLY A 224 -2.27 12.67 4.36
C GLY A 224 -3.28 13.42 3.47
N ASN A 225 -4.56 13.04 3.46
CA ASN A 225 -5.57 13.62 2.57
C ASN A 225 -6.92 13.88 3.26
N GLU A 226 -6.93 13.96 4.59
CA GLU A 226 -8.16 14.13 5.39
C GLU A 226 -8.91 15.41 5.00
N ASP A 227 -8.18 16.51 4.83
CA ASP A 227 -8.72 17.81 4.42
C ASP A 227 -8.61 18.05 2.91
N ALA A 228 -8.25 17.03 2.13
CA ALA A 228 -8.10 17.18 0.69
C ALA A 228 -9.46 17.43 0.07
N VAL A 229 -9.58 18.53 -0.66
CA VAL A 229 -10.73 18.85 -1.51
C VAL A 229 -10.23 18.79 -2.95
N CYS A 230 -10.90 17.98 -3.77
CA CYS A 230 -10.66 17.96 -5.20
C CYS A 230 -11.70 18.86 -5.86
N GLU A 231 -11.26 19.88 -6.59
CA GLU A 231 -12.15 20.72 -7.37
C GLU A 231 -12.89 19.86 -8.41
N ALA A 232 -14.19 20.08 -8.51
CA ALA A 232 -15.07 19.40 -9.44
C ALA A 232 -15.88 20.45 -10.22
N PRO A 233 -16.29 20.16 -11.46
CA PRO A 233 -17.28 20.97 -12.17
C PRO A 233 -18.57 21.18 -11.36
N GLU A 234 -19.26 22.29 -11.61
CA GLU A 234 -20.52 22.62 -10.92
C GLU A 234 -21.55 21.49 -11.03
N GLY A 235 -22.12 21.07 -9.90
CA GLY A 235 -23.07 19.95 -9.82
C GLY A 235 -22.45 18.55 -9.84
N TYR A 236 -21.11 18.45 -9.79
CA TYR A 236 -20.37 17.19 -9.74
C TYR A 236 -19.51 17.06 -8.49
N ILE A 237 -19.16 15.82 -8.15
CA ILE A 237 -18.30 15.47 -7.03
C ILE A 237 -17.41 14.28 -7.39
N TRP A 238 -16.19 14.27 -6.85
CA TRP A 238 -15.25 13.16 -6.95
C TRP A 238 -15.47 12.15 -5.83
N VAL A 239 -15.50 10.87 -6.18
CA VAL A 239 -15.81 9.75 -5.28
C VAL A 239 -14.87 8.57 -5.52
N CYS A 240 -14.76 7.65 -4.57
CA CYS A 240 -13.98 6.43 -4.78
C CYS A 240 -14.79 5.32 -5.46
N GLY A 241 -16.13 5.34 -5.36
CA GLY A 241 -16.98 4.37 -6.03
C GLY A 241 -18.34 4.89 -6.45
N ALA A 242 -18.82 4.41 -7.58
CA ALA A 242 -20.11 4.77 -8.16
C ALA A 242 -20.60 3.69 -9.12
N ARG A 243 -21.90 3.70 -9.46
CA ARG A 243 -22.41 2.86 -10.54
C ARG A 243 -21.85 3.29 -11.87
N LYS A 244 -21.50 2.34 -12.73
CA LYS A 244 -20.89 2.61 -14.06
C LYS A 244 -21.68 3.64 -14.88
N ARG A 245 -23.01 3.54 -14.90
CA ARG A 245 -23.92 4.46 -15.61
C ARG A 245 -23.89 5.90 -15.12
N ASP A 246 -23.53 6.12 -13.85
CA ASP A 246 -23.58 7.42 -13.20
C ASP A 246 -22.22 8.15 -13.30
N ILE A 247 -21.17 7.47 -13.76
CA ILE A 247 -19.83 8.02 -13.96
C ILE A 247 -19.80 8.90 -15.22
N ALA A 248 -19.40 10.15 -15.05
CA ALA A 248 -19.31 11.14 -16.11
C ALA A 248 -18.00 11.02 -16.91
N TRP A 249 -17.82 9.90 -17.61
CA TRP A 249 -16.57 9.55 -18.32
C TRP A 249 -16.03 10.64 -19.26
N GLU A 250 -16.91 11.25 -20.06
CA GLU A 250 -16.51 12.32 -20.99
C GLU A 250 -16.06 13.58 -20.23
N LEU A 251 -16.77 13.96 -19.17
CA LEU A 251 -16.41 15.12 -18.36
C LEU A 251 -15.11 14.89 -17.58
N MET A 252 -14.87 13.66 -17.11
CA MET A 252 -13.57 13.25 -16.54
C MET A 252 -12.46 13.41 -17.57
N LYS A 253 -12.67 12.95 -18.81
CA LYS A 253 -11.69 13.07 -19.90
C LYS A 253 -11.37 14.54 -20.21
N GLU A 254 -12.41 15.38 -20.32
CA GLU A 254 -12.24 16.81 -20.55
C GLU A 254 -11.48 17.49 -19.42
N TRP A 255 -11.80 17.15 -18.17
CA TRP A 255 -11.12 17.67 -16.98
C TRP A 255 -9.64 17.29 -16.97
N GLU A 256 -9.32 16.01 -17.16
CA GLU A 256 -7.94 15.51 -17.21
C GLU A 256 -7.17 16.12 -18.39
N LEU A 257 -7.80 16.26 -19.55
CA LEU A 257 -7.19 16.89 -20.72
C LEU A 257 -6.78 18.34 -20.43
N GLN A 258 -7.63 19.12 -19.75
CA GLN A 258 -7.29 20.50 -19.38
C GLN A 258 -6.11 20.56 -18.40
N HIS A 259 -6.06 19.66 -17.41
CA HIS A 259 -4.97 19.60 -16.44
C HIS A 259 -3.66 19.11 -17.07
N ALA A 260 -3.73 18.12 -17.94
CA ALA A 260 -2.59 17.57 -18.67
C ALA A 260 -1.95 18.62 -19.58
N LYS A 261 -2.74 19.46 -20.27
CA LYS A 261 -2.22 20.55 -21.09
C LYS A 261 -1.46 21.60 -20.27
N LYS A 262 -2.06 22.07 -19.17
CA LYS A 262 -1.38 22.98 -18.23
C LYS A 262 -0.09 22.37 -17.66
N ARG A 263 -0.12 21.07 -17.35
CA ARG A 263 1.06 20.34 -16.87
C ARG A 263 2.14 20.22 -17.93
N PHE A 264 1.77 19.96 -19.18
CA PHE A 264 2.69 19.92 -20.32
C PHE A 264 3.38 21.27 -20.51
N GLU A 265 2.63 22.37 -20.51
CA GLU A 265 3.19 23.73 -20.60
C GLU A 265 4.21 24.00 -19.49
N LEU A 266 3.88 23.65 -18.25
CA LEU A 266 4.79 23.79 -17.10
C LEU A 266 6.06 22.94 -17.27
N LEU A 267 5.95 21.71 -17.74
CA LEU A 267 7.09 20.82 -17.98
C LEU A 267 7.98 21.35 -19.11
N ALA A 268 7.39 21.78 -20.22
CA ALA A 268 8.10 22.34 -21.36
C ALA A 268 8.85 23.61 -20.98
N GLU A 269 8.22 24.51 -20.21
CA GLU A 269 8.87 25.74 -19.72
C GLU A 269 9.95 25.45 -18.66
N THR A 270 9.71 24.49 -17.76
CA THR A 270 10.72 24.04 -16.79
C THR A 270 11.98 23.53 -17.51
N PHE A 271 11.79 22.70 -18.54
CA PHE A 271 12.89 22.14 -19.32
C PHE A 271 13.65 23.24 -20.07
N ARG A 272 12.93 24.20 -20.67
CA ARG A 272 13.51 25.33 -21.40
C ARG A 272 14.28 26.30 -20.51
N SER A 273 13.72 26.63 -19.35
CA SER A 273 14.29 27.61 -18.42
C SER A 273 15.41 27.04 -17.55
N GLY A 274 15.51 25.71 -17.44
CA GLY A 274 16.46 25.04 -16.55
C GLY A 274 16.13 25.20 -15.07
N LYS A 275 14.91 25.66 -14.72
CA LYS A 275 14.49 25.95 -13.34
C LYS A 275 13.26 25.13 -12.97
N ALA A 276 13.47 24.11 -12.14
CA ALA A 276 12.37 23.35 -11.57
C ALA A 276 11.57 24.18 -10.54
N PRO A 277 10.24 24.00 -10.45
CA PRO A 277 9.43 24.63 -9.41
C PRO A 277 9.96 24.30 -8.00
N GLU A 278 9.91 25.27 -7.10
CA GLU A 278 10.31 25.08 -5.71
C GLU A 278 9.47 23.97 -5.05
N GLY A 279 10.12 23.11 -4.26
CA GLY A 279 9.48 21.95 -3.63
C GLY A 279 9.19 20.77 -4.56
N SER A 280 9.44 20.90 -5.86
CA SER A 280 9.32 19.76 -6.78
C SER A 280 10.48 18.77 -6.64
N PHE A 281 10.19 17.49 -6.82
CA PHE A 281 11.21 16.43 -6.92
C PHE A 281 11.67 16.24 -8.38
N TRP A 282 11.70 17.31 -9.17
CA TRP A 282 11.99 17.26 -10.59
C TRP A 282 13.48 17.47 -10.85
N LYS A 283 14.07 16.55 -11.60
CA LYS A 283 15.45 16.62 -12.07
C LYS A 283 15.44 16.83 -13.58
N ILE A 284 16.00 17.95 -14.01
CA ILE A 284 16.23 18.23 -15.43
C ILE A 284 17.48 17.45 -15.86
N THR A 285 17.38 16.77 -17.00
CA THR A 285 18.42 15.94 -17.61
C THR A 285 18.62 16.34 -19.06
N GLU A 286 19.59 15.74 -19.76
CA GLU A 286 19.80 16.00 -21.19
C GLU A 286 18.61 15.54 -22.05
N ASP A 287 17.89 14.51 -21.60
CA ASP A 287 16.82 13.85 -22.34
C ASP A 287 15.40 14.32 -21.95
N GLY A 288 15.27 15.16 -20.92
CA GLY A 288 13.97 15.61 -20.43
C GLY A 288 13.92 15.89 -18.93
N ILE A 289 12.75 15.71 -18.33
CA ILE A 289 12.53 15.88 -16.89
C ILE A 289 12.16 14.53 -16.27
N ILE A 290 12.87 14.18 -15.20
CA ILE A 290 12.60 13.00 -14.37
C ILE A 290 12.05 13.46 -13.03
N SER A 291 11.02 12.79 -12.52
CA SER A 291 10.61 12.90 -11.12
C SER A 291 10.72 11.53 -10.45
N PHE A 292 11.45 11.47 -9.34
CA PHE A 292 11.86 10.21 -8.73
C PHE A 292 12.56 9.27 -9.75
N VAL A 293 11.88 8.19 -10.16
CA VAL A 293 12.38 7.21 -11.15
C VAL A 293 11.66 7.29 -12.50
N THR A 294 10.72 8.23 -12.66
CA THR A 294 9.84 8.31 -13.82
C THR A 294 10.20 9.50 -14.70
N GLN A 295 10.42 9.25 -15.99
CA GLN A 295 10.54 10.33 -16.97
C GLN A 295 9.16 10.92 -17.28
N ILE A 296 8.93 12.15 -16.83
CA ILE A 296 7.63 12.83 -16.94
C ILE A 296 7.53 13.74 -18.16
N TYR A 297 8.67 14.11 -18.76
CA TYR A 297 8.76 14.90 -19.99
C TYR A 297 9.95 14.45 -20.82
N PHE A 298 9.79 14.37 -22.13
CA PHE A 298 10.87 14.05 -23.08
C PHE A 298 11.29 15.30 -23.87
N LYS A 299 12.58 15.44 -24.14
CA LYS A 299 13.11 16.54 -24.96
C LYS A 299 12.44 16.54 -26.33
N ASN A 300 11.93 17.71 -26.73
CA ASN A 300 11.19 17.94 -27.97
C ASN A 300 9.86 17.16 -28.09
N GLU A 301 9.29 16.66 -26.99
CA GLU A 301 7.96 16.07 -26.97
C GLU A 301 6.91 17.13 -27.36
N SER A 302 6.01 16.79 -28.29
CA SER A 302 4.86 17.64 -28.62
C SER A 302 3.73 17.42 -27.61
N GLU A 303 2.79 18.36 -27.53
CA GLU A 303 1.61 18.21 -26.67
C GLU A 303 0.83 16.94 -27.03
N GLU A 304 0.68 16.63 -28.32
CA GLU A 304 -0.04 15.45 -28.80
C GLU A 304 0.65 14.14 -28.39
N ALA A 305 1.99 14.11 -28.47
CA ALA A 305 2.78 12.96 -28.03
C ALA A 305 2.67 12.75 -26.51
N TYR A 306 2.74 13.84 -25.74
CA TYR A 306 2.54 13.83 -24.30
C TYR A 306 1.13 13.32 -23.93
N LEU A 307 0.08 13.85 -24.54
CA LEU A 307 -1.29 13.45 -24.27
C LEU A 307 -1.51 11.97 -24.59
N ARG A 308 -0.99 11.48 -25.73
CA ARG A 308 -1.08 10.04 -26.08
C ARG A 308 -0.34 9.15 -25.08
N ARG A 309 0.86 9.55 -24.66
CA ARG A 309 1.63 8.83 -23.64
C ARG A 309 0.86 8.72 -22.32
N ASN A 310 0.09 9.74 -21.96
CA ASN A 310 -0.73 9.77 -20.75
C ASN A 310 -2.18 9.27 -20.93
N GLY A 311 -2.59 8.86 -22.14
CA GLY A 311 -3.90 8.20 -22.36
C GLY A 311 -5.04 9.13 -22.71
N LEU A 312 -4.69 10.35 -23.09
CA LEU A 312 -5.62 11.45 -23.29
C LEU A 312 -5.70 11.86 -24.77
N ALA A 313 -5.20 11.03 -25.70
CA ALA A 313 -5.42 11.29 -27.11
C ALA A 313 -6.92 11.18 -27.46
N PRO A 314 -7.39 11.87 -28.52
CA PRO A 314 -8.81 11.88 -28.88
C PRO A 314 -9.43 10.48 -29.04
N ASP A 315 -8.68 9.54 -29.61
CA ASP A 315 -9.04 8.14 -29.85
C ASP A 315 -8.87 7.21 -28.64
N GLN A 316 -8.33 7.69 -27.51
CA GLN A 316 -8.13 6.88 -26.30
C GLN A 316 -9.30 7.05 -25.32
N ARG A 317 -9.77 5.93 -24.76
CA ARG A 317 -10.83 5.93 -23.74
C ARG A 317 -10.31 6.48 -22.41
N MET A 318 -11.15 7.22 -21.68
CA MET A 318 -10.88 7.59 -20.29
C MET A 318 -10.97 6.36 -19.38
N VAL A 319 -9.90 6.10 -18.64
CA VAL A 319 -9.82 5.04 -17.63
C VAL A 319 -9.18 5.63 -16.36
N PRO A 320 -9.58 5.20 -15.16
CA PRO A 320 -8.90 5.58 -13.93
C PRO A 320 -7.48 5.01 -13.90
N ASP A 321 -6.57 5.67 -13.19
CA ASP A 321 -5.18 5.22 -13.02
C ASP A 321 -5.08 4.13 -11.95
N ALA A 322 -5.61 2.94 -12.28
CA ALA A 322 -5.57 1.77 -11.42
C ALA A 322 -4.39 0.86 -11.76
N TYR A 323 -3.78 0.28 -10.73
CA TYR A 323 -2.69 -0.67 -10.88
C TYR A 323 -3.19 -2.10 -11.11
N SER A 324 -4.36 -2.41 -10.58
CA SER A 324 -5.01 -3.71 -10.71
C SER A 324 -6.52 -3.59 -10.80
N PHE A 325 -7.16 -4.67 -11.22
CA PHE A 325 -8.61 -4.84 -11.13
C PHE A 325 -8.97 -6.31 -10.90
N LEU A 326 -10.14 -6.53 -10.31
CA LEU A 326 -10.72 -7.85 -10.12
C LEU A 326 -11.76 -8.12 -11.20
N GLN A 327 -11.65 -9.25 -11.91
CA GLN A 327 -12.59 -9.68 -12.93
C GLN A 327 -12.87 -11.17 -12.77
N ASP A 328 -14.14 -11.55 -12.62
CA ASP A 328 -14.57 -12.96 -12.56
C ASP A 328 -13.83 -13.83 -11.51
N GLY A 329 -13.40 -13.22 -10.40
CA GLY A 329 -12.65 -13.88 -9.33
C GLY A 329 -11.15 -13.96 -9.57
N ASP A 330 -10.63 -13.38 -10.66
CA ASP A 330 -9.21 -13.30 -11.00
C ASP A 330 -8.66 -11.89 -10.80
N TRP A 331 -7.44 -11.82 -10.26
CA TRP A 331 -6.71 -10.57 -10.06
C TRP A 331 -5.83 -10.24 -11.27
N HIS A 332 -6.09 -9.11 -11.90
CA HIS A 332 -5.29 -8.61 -13.00
C HIS A 332 -4.49 -7.41 -12.57
N SER A 333 -3.16 -7.48 -12.67
CA SER A 333 -2.24 -6.38 -12.32
C SER A 333 -1.44 -5.89 -13.53
N LYS A 334 -1.04 -4.62 -13.47
CA LYS A 334 -0.12 -3.99 -14.43
C LYS A 334 1.23 -4.70 -14.47
N GLY A 335 1.74 -5.10 -13.31
CA GLY A 335 3.01 -5.80 -13.13
C GLY A 335 3.04 -6.56 -11.80
N GLU A 336 4.24 -6.80 -11.30
CA GLU A 336 4.52 -7.40 -10.00
C GLU A 336 4.93 -6.30 -9.03
N MET A 337 4.04 -5.97 -8.08
CA MET A 337 4.29 -4.95 -7.08
C MET A 337 5.28 -5.48 -6.05
N GLY A 338 6.41 -4.78 -5.91
CA GLY A 338 7.44 -5.09 -4.94
C GLY A 338 7.55 -4.06 -3.82
N TRP A 339 8.55 -4.29 -2.96
CA TRP A 339 8.83 -3.43 -1.82
C TRP A 339 9.08 -1.97 -2.25
N TRP A 340 8.64 -1.02 -1.41
CA TRP A 340 8.71 0.43 -1.67
C TRP A 340 7.84 0.93 -2.82
N GLY A 341 6.84 0.17 -3.26
CA GLY A 341 5.94 0.55 -4.36
C GLY A 341 6.63 0.49 -5.73
N ILE A 342 7.71 -0.28 -5.84
CA ILE A 342 8.44 -0.47 -7.08
C ILE A 342 7.81 -1.65 -7.80
N SER A 343 7.20 -1.39 -8.95
CA SER A 343 6.66 -2.41 -9.83
C SER A 343 7.73 -2.95 -10.77
N SER A 344 7.66 -4.25 -11.04
CA SER A 344 8.51 -4.95 -12.00
C SER A 344 7.67 -5.77 -12.99
N ASN A 345 8.27 -6.20 -14.10
CA ASN A 345 7.57 -6.94 -15.16
C ASN A 345 6.30 -6.23 -15.68
N ASP A 346 6.29 -4.90 -15.66
CA ASP A 346 5.17 -4.08 -16.11
C ASP A 346 4.79 -4.35 -17.56
N LYS A 347 3.51 -4.55 -17.79
CA LYS A 347 2.90 -4.51 -19.11
C LYS A 347 3.17 -3.16 -19.76
N LYS A 348 3.29 -3.15 -21.09
CA LYS A 348 3.41 -1.91 -21.86
C LYS A 348 2.22 -0.99 -21.54
N PRO A 349 2.42 0.34 -21.39
CA PRO A 349 1.36 1.26 -20.98
C PRO A 349 0.09 1.21 -21.84
N ASP A 350 0.23 1.04 -23.17
CA ASP A 350 -0.93 0.92 -24.07
C ASP A 350 -1.68 -0.39 -23.88
N ALA A 351 -0.96 -1.49 -23.66
CA ALA A 351 -1.57 -2.80 -23.40
C ALA A 351 -2.34 -2.80 -22.07
N TRP A 352 -1.76 -2.23 -21.01
CA TRP A 352 -2.44 -2.12 -19.72
C TRP A 352 -3.70 -1.23 -19.80
N ARG A 353 -3.62 -0.09 -20.49
CA ARG A 353 -4.78 0.78 -20.71
C ARG A 353 -5.88 0.10 -21.50
N GLN A 354 -5.53 -0.71 -22.52
CA GLN A 354 -6.51 -1.48 -23.27
C GLN A 354 -7.20 -2.51 -22.36
N MET A 355 -6.44 -3.23 -21.52
CA MET A 355 -7.03 -4.17 -20.55
C MET A 355 -8.00 -3.48 -19.58
N LEU A 356 -7.64 -2.30 -19.06
CA LEU A 356 -8.56 -1.51 -18.21
C LEU A 356 -9.81 -1.05 -18.97
N ALA A 357 -9.65 -0.63 -20.24
CA ALA A 357 -10.78 -0.22 -21.07
C ALA A 357 -11.74 -1.40 -21.31
N ASP A 358 -11.20 -2.56 -21.70
CA ASP A 358 -11.97 -3.79 -21.93
C ASP A 358 -12.68 -4.25 -20.65
N TYR A 359 -11.99 -4.18 -19.50
CA TYR A 359 -12.58 -4.45 -18.20
C TYR A 359 -13.77 -3.53 -17.92
N ILE A 360 -13.59 -2.20 -18.02
CA ILE A 360 -14.67 -1.24 -17.78
C ILE A 360 -15.84 -1.45 -18.74
N ASP A 361 -15.58 -1.78 -20.00
CA ASP A 361 -16.61 -2.05 -21.00
C ASP A 361 -17.38 -3.34 -20.68
N SER A 362 -16.74 -4.34 -20.09
CA SER A 362 -17.38 -5.59 -19.66
C SER A 362 -18.32 -5.45 -18.47
N ILE A 363 -18.13 -4.43 -17.61
CA ILE A 363 -18.93 -4.23 -16.40
C ILE A 363 -20.35 -3.78 -16.78
N PRO A 364 -21.42 -4.38 -16.21
CA PRO A 364 -22.77 -3.89 -16.43
C PRO A 364 -23.02 -2.47 -15.88
N ASP A 365 -23.90 -1.71 -16.53
CA ASP A 365 -24.14 -0.29 -16.22
C ASP A 365 -24.66 -0.03 -14.80
N ASP A 366 -25.33 -1.00 -14.20
CA ASP A 366 -25.87 -0.94 -12.84
C ASP A 366 -24.90 -1.45 -11.77
N HIS A 367 -23.74 -2.00 -12.12
CA HIS A 367 -22.71 -2.38 -11.15
C HIS A 367 -21.98 -1.15 -10.62
N PHE A 368 -21.61 -1.20 -9.33
CA PHE A 368 -20.63 -0.29 -8.76
C PHE A 368 -19.24 -0.62 -9.28
N ILE A 369 -18.43 0.40 -9.53
CA ILE A 369 -16.99 0.32 -9.69
C ILE A 369 -16.39 1.11 -8.54
N VAL A 370 -15.48 0.49 -7.77
CA VAL A 370 -14.90 1.08 -6.56
C VAL A 370 -13.38 0.95 -6.59
N GLY A 371 -12.68 2.04 -6.31
CA GLY A 371 -11.24 2.04 -6.13
C GLY A 371 -10.84 1.75 -4.68
N ILE A 372 -10.00 0.74 -4.51
CA ILE A 372 -9.52 0.24 -3.22
C ILE A 372 -8.02 0.55 -3.08
N ASP A 373 -7.64 1.20 -1.98
CA ASP A 373 -6.25 1.45 -1.60
C ASP A 373 -5.70 0.18 -0.92
N CYS A 374 -4.95 -0.63 -1.66
CA CYS A 374 -4.31 -1.85 -1.17
C CYS A 374 -2.88 -1.54 -0.67
N HIS A 375 -2.49 -2.14 0.46
CA HIS A 375 -1.13 -2.14 0.99
C HIS A 375 -0.44 -3.49 0.71
N ILE A 376 0.88 -3.42 0.49
CA ILE A 376 1.79 -4.56 0.36
C ILE A 376 3.17 -4.24 0.97
#